data_AF-A0A813DSK8-F1
#
_entry.id   AF-A0A813DSK8-F1
#
_cell.length_a   1.000
_cell.length_b   1.000
_cell.length_c   1.000
_cell.angle_alpha   90.00
_cell.angle_beta   90.00
_cell.angle_gamma   90.00
#
_symmetry.space_group_name_H-M   'P 1'
#
loop_
_entity.id
_entity.type
_entity.pdbx_description
1 polymer ?
#
loop_
_entity_poly.entity_id
_entity_poly.type
_entity_poly.pdbx_seq_one_letter_code
_entity_poly.pdbx_strand_id
1 'polypeptide(L)'
;GAAASMRGRYRPGGSVKGSKICDDGELQDMLAGWEKLGVSFSGVMLQAESKDTATAYCMEKDSWTATDTIVGETALLLKTTGDGWLQLRLNGDMGFRWEHCASYRFSSSKKVGAGQKTNSVQLHVVDSSTKGFEIDDFRELLEGQRTNVYGPAGGSSTPFEDFAKRLFEALGGRKCEGKRPMDPLQGGPGRQGGKGAHGKGGSGAKSVGKGSSSESSGR
;
A
#
# COMPACT_ATOMS: atom_id res chain seq x y z
N GLY A 1 39.95 -16.89 -7.39
CA GLY A 1 40.43 -15.52 -7.63
C GLY A 1 39.34 -14.55 -7.24
N ALA A 2 39.71 -13.42 -6.64
CA ALA A 2 38.88 -12.55 -5.79
C ALA A 2 37.61 -11.98 -6.44
N ALA A 3 36.48 -12.00 -5.69
CA ALA A 3 35.32 -11.19 -5.95
C ALA A 3 35.57 -9.77 -5.40
N ALA A 4 35.76 -8.80 -6.30
CA ALA A 4 35.91 -7.40 -5.93
C ALA A 4 34.53 -6.81 -5.59
N SER A 5 34.24 -6.60 -4.30
CA SER A 5 33.12 -5.78 -3.86
C SER A 5 33.52 -4.31 -3.94
N MET A 6 33.02 -3.59 -4.93
CA MET A 6 33.13 -2.12 -4.98
C MET A 6 32.26 -1.51 -3.88
N ARG A 7 32.86 -1.25 -2.71
CA ARG A 7 32.29 -0.32 -1.72
C ARG A 7 32.54 1.11 -2.19
N GLY A 8 31.61 1.64 -2.98
CA GLY A 8 31.54 3.07 -3.26
C GLY A 8 31.43 3.85 -1.95
N ARG A 9 32.23 4.91 -1.79
CA ARG A 9 32.12 5.85 -0.67
C ARG A 9 30.72 6.47 -0.71
N TYR A 10 29.94 6.12 0.30
CA TYR A 10 28.58 6.50 0.47
C TYR A 10 28.47 7.96 0.97
N ARG A 11 27.76 8.81 0.24
CA ARG A 11 27.29 10.11 0.72
C ARG A 11 25.81 9.97 1.08
N PRO A 12 25.42 10.07 2.36
CA PRO A 12 24.02 10.16 2.74
C PRO A 12 23.42 11.47 2.16
N GLY A 13 22.19 11.41 1.61
CA GLY A 13 21.44 12.60 1.17
C GLY A 13 21.52 12.98 -0.31
N GLY A 14 21.84 12.04 -1.20
CA GLY A 14 21.89 12.29 -2.64
C GLY A 14 20.52 12.16 -3.33
N SER A 15 20.30 12.93 -4.39
CA SER A 15 19.14 12.74 -5.26
C SER A 15 19.23 11.42 -6.05
N VAL A 16 18.12 10.73 -6.24
CA VAL A 16 17.99 9.49 -6.99
C VAL A 16 17.18 9.75 -8.26
N LYS A 17 17.76 9.48 -9.44
CA LYS A 17 17.04 9.57 -10.71
C LYS A 17 16.07 8.41 -10.87
N GLY A 18 14.84 8.69 -11.29
CA GLY A 18 13.80 7.71 -11.57
C GLY A 18 14.22 6.69 -12.63
N SER A 19 15.06 7.07 -13.61
CA SER A 19 15.60 6.13 -14.60
C SER A 19 16.21 4.87 -13.97
N LYS A 20 16.72 4.93 -12.73
CA LYS A 20 17.30 3.77 -12.05
C LYS A 20 16.32 2.60 -11.82
N ILE A 21 15.03 2.85 -11.56
CA ILE A 21 14.05 1.75 -11.43
C ILE A 21 13.64 1.21 -12.82
N CYS A 22 13.65 2.07 -13.83
CA CYS A 22 13.35 1.70 -15.21
C CYS A 22 14.48 0.85 -15.83
N ASP A 23 15.73 1.15 -15.47
CA ASP A 23 16.93 0.49 -15.98
C ASP A 23 17.34 -0.74 -15.15
N ASP A 24 16.57 -1.10 -14.11
CA ASP A 24 16.80 -2.30 -13.30
C ASP A 24 16.44 -3.55 -14.10
N GLY A 25 17.46 -4.17 -14.71
CA GLY A 25 17.28 -5.31 -15.61
C GLY A 25 16.59 -6.50 -14.96
N GLU A 26 16.88 -6.80 -13.70
CA GLU A 26 16.26 -7.92 -12.99
C GLU A 26 14.75 -7.69 -12.79
N LEU A 27 14.36 -6.47 -12.41
CA LEU A 27 12.95 -6.09 -12.32
C LEU A 27 12.26 -6.16 -13.69
N GLN A 28 12.86 -5.58 -14.72
CA GLN A 28 12.28 -5.55 -16.07
C GLN A 28 12.12 -6.95 -16.65
N ASP A 29 13.11 -7.82 -16.48
CA ASP A 29 13.07 -9.22 -16.93
C ASP A 29 11.99 -10.01 -16.19
N MET A 30 11.84 -9.81 -14.89
CA MET A 30 10.77 -10.42 -14.10
C MET A 30 9.39 -9.97 -14.59
N LEU A 31 9.19 -8.65 -14.79
CA LEU A 31 7.91 -8.11 -15.27
C LEU A 31 7.59 -8.64 -16.67
N ALA A 32 8.55 -8.65 -17.60
CA ALA A 32 8.36 -9.22 -18.93
C ALA A 32 8.06 -10.74 -18.88
N GLY A 33 8.64 -11.46 -17.92
CA GLY A 33 8.30 -12.87 -17.65
C GLY A 33 6.86 -13.05 -17.18
N TRP A 34 6.40 -12.18 -16.27
CA TRP A 34 5.01 -12.19 -15.76
C TRP A 34 3.98 -11.87 -16.84
N GLU A 35 4.27 -10.89 -17.67
CA GLU A 35 3.45 -10.52 -18.83
C GLU A 35 3.24 -11.73 -19.76
N LYS A 36 4.32 -12.44 -20.12
CA LYS A 36 4.25 -13.66 -20.95
C LYS A 36 3.47 -14.80 -20.32
N LEU A 37 3.42 -14.86 -18.98
CA LEU A 37 2.67 -15.85 -18.22
C LEU A 37 1.21 -15.45 -17.98
N GLY A 38 0.79 -14.27 -18.43
CA GLY A 38 -0.56 -13.74 -18.18
C GLY A 38 -0.80 -13.38 -16.71
N VAL A 39 0.27 -13.09 -15.95
CA VAL A 39 0.15 -12.57 -14.60
C VAL A 39 -0.25 -11.11 -14.68
N SER A 40 -1.18 -10.70 -13.82
CA SER A 40 -1.62 -9.30 -13.68
C SER A 40 -1.64 -8.93 -12.20
N PHE A 41 -1.96 -7.67 -11.88
CA PHE A 41 -2.10 -7.22 -10.49
C PHE A 41 -3.57 -7.19 -10.07
N SER A 42 -3.85 -7.70 -8.88
CA SER A 42 -5.19 -7.76 -8.27
C SER A 42 -5.47 -6.60 -7.30
N GLY A 43 -4.46 -5.80 -6.99
CA GLY A 43 -4.60 -4.62 -6.15
C GLY A 43 -3.26 -4.06 -5.69
N VAL A 44 -3.34 -2.91 -5.02
CA VAL A 44 -2.19 -2.16 -4.56
C VAL A 44 -2.43 -1.64 -3.14
N MET A 45 -1.39 -1.66 -2.32
CA MET A 45 -1.39 -1.14 -0.96
C MET A 45 -0.28 -0.11 -0.81
N LEU A 46 -0.61 1.05 -0.27
CA LEU A 46 0.36 2.04 0.14
C LEU A 46 0.77 1.76 1.58
N GLN A 47 2.07 1.66 1.81
CA GLN A 47 2.66 1.52 3.13
C GLN A 47 3.46 2.77 3.51
N ALA A 48 3.40 3.17 4.77
CA ALA A 48 4.18 4.28 5.32
C ALA A 48 4.52 4.07 6.80
N GLU A 49 5.42 4.86 7.36
CA GLU A 49 5.74 4.81 8.79
C GLU A 49 4.53 5.17 9.65
N SER A 50 3.83 6.25 9.28
CA SER A 50 2.56 6.61 9.90
C SER A 50 1.66 7.39 8.95
N LYS A 51 0.41 7.54 9.37
CA LYS A 51 -0.60 8.35 8.72
C LYS A 51 -1.33 9.16 9.78
N ASP A 52 -1.25 10.48 9.64
CA ASP A 52 -1.94 11.42 10.51
C ASP A 52 -3.21 11.91 9.81
N THR A 53 -4.35 11.86 10.49
CA THR A 53 -5.62 12.36 9.96
C THR A 53 -6.10 13.52 10.82
N ALA A 54 -6.15 14.72 10.24
CA ALA A 54 -6.70 15.90 10.87
C ALA A 54 -8.14 16.12 10.40
N THR A 55 -9.07 16.30 11.34
CA THR A 55 -10.49 16.54 11.03
C THR A 55 -10.87 17.98 11.33
N ALA A 56 -11.60 18.61 10.43
CA ALA A 56 -12.04 19.99 10.56
C ALA A 56 -13.46 20.15 10.00
N TYR A 57 -14.33 20.78 10.78
CA TYR A 57 -15.67 21.16 10.32
C TYR A 57 -15.60 22.48 9.54
N CYS A 58 -16.17 22.48 8.34
CA CYS A 58 -16.25 23.64 7.46
C CYS A 58 -17.65 24.25 7.57
N MET A 59 -17.78 25.36 8.29
CA MET A 59 -19.08 26.04 8.52
C MET A 59 -19.75 26.47 7.21
N GLU A 60 -18.99 27.00 6.25
CA GLU A 60 -19.53 27.45 4.96
C GLU A 60 -20.18 26.33 4.15
N LYS A 61 -19.65 25.11 4.28
CA LYS A 61 -20.11 23.94 3.53
C LYS A 61 -20.95 23.00 4.38
N ASP A 62 -21.25 23.38 5.62
CA ASP A 62 -21.91 22.54 6.63
C ASP A 62 -21.44 21.07 6.58
N SER A 63 -20.12 20.86 6.57
CA SER A 63 -19.55 19.53 6.35
C SER A 63 -18.23 19.31 7.07
N TRP A 64 -18.01 18.07 7.51
CA TRP A 64 -16.73 17.64 8.05
C TRP A 64 -15.76 17.30 6.93
N THR A 65 -14.51 17.71 7.10
CA THR A 65 -13.41 17.35 6.20
C THR A 65 -12.32 16.64 6.97
N ALA A 66 -11.79 15.56 6.41
CA ALA A 66 -10.61 14.87 6.90
C ALA A 66 -9.43 15.19 5.96
N THR A 67 -8.28 15.52 6.52
CA THR A 67 -7.03 15.72 5.79
C THR A 67 -6.04 14.66 6.25
N ASP A 68 -5.73 13.74 5.36
CA ASP A 68 -4.71 12.71 5.60
C ASP A 68 -3.33 13.24 5.22
N THR A 69 -2.35 13.02 6.10
CA THR A 69 -0.94 13.32 5.90
C THR A 69 -0.16 12.03 6.08
N ILE A 70 0.62 11.65 5.07
CA ILE A 70 1.46 10.45 5.10
C ILE A 70 2.86 10.86 5.52
N VAL A 71 3.35 10.24 6.60
CA VAL A 71 4.58 10.64 7.27
C VAL A 71 5.64 9.54 7.12
N GLY A 72 6.87 9.97 6.84
CA GLY A 72 8.05 9.11 6.81
C GLY A 72 8.25 8.37 5.49
N GLU A 73 9.07 7.31 5.55
CA GLU A 73 9.31 6.40 4.44
C GLU A 73 8.03 5.76 3.90
N THR A 74 7.93 5.64 2.58
CA THR A 74 6.80 4.99 1.91
C THR A 74 7.25 3.81 1.06
N ALA A 75 6.35 2.84 0.90
CA ALA A 75 6.51 1.71 0.00
C ALA A 75 5.18 1.37 -0.67
N LEU A 76 5.26 0.79 -1.86
CA LEU A 76 4.12 0.31 -2.61
C LEU A 76 4.14 -1.21 -2.60
N LEU A 77 3.04 -1.86 -2.26
CA LEU A 77 2.91 -3.31 -2.31
C LEU A 77 1.81 -3.69 -3.31
N LEU A 78 2.21 -4.36 -4.37
CA LEU A 78 1.38 -4.77 -5.50
C LEU A 78 1.08 -6.26 -5.35
N LYS A 79 -0.20 -6.62 -5.27
CA LYS A 79 -0.63 -8.03 -5.21
C LYS A 79 -0.79 -8.55 -6.62
N THR A 80 -0.23 -9.72 -6.93
CA THR A 80 -0.42 -10.34 -8.23
C THR A 80 -1.75 -11.12 -8.27
N THR A 81 -2.20 -11.57 -9.44
CA THR A 81 -3.32 -12.51 -9.59
C THR A 81 -2.93 -13.95 -9.26
N GLY A 82 -1.63 -14.23 -9.14
CA GLY A 82 -1.09 -15.48 -8.59
C GLY A 82 -0.92 -15.44 -7.08
N ASP A 83 0.04 -16.22 -6.56
CA ASP A 83 0.30 -16.39 -5.11
C ASP A 83 1.37 -15.45 -4.55
N GLY A 84 1.48 -14.20 -5.01
CA GLY A 84 2.61 -13.35 -4.63
C GLY A 84 2.34 -11.85 -4.53
N TRP A 85 3.42 -11.13 -4.21
CA TRP A 85 3.43 -9.68 -4.18
C TRP A 85 4.79 -9.11 -4.62
N LEU A 86 4.75 -7.90 -5.16
CA LEU A 86 5.90 -7.08 -5.48
C LEU A 86 5.86 -5.83 -4.59
N GLN A 87 6.91 -5.62 -3.79
CA GLN A 87 7.08 -4.39 -3.02
C GLN A 87 8.10 -3.51 -3.71
N LEU A 88 7.76 -2.23 -3.89
CA LEU A 88 8.67 -1.20 -4.35
C LEU A 88 8.90 -0.17 -3.25
N ARG A 89 10.13 0.25 -3.07
CA ARG A 89 10.52 1.26 -2.08
C ARG A 89 11.60 2.17 -2.65
N LEU A 90 11.53 3.44 -2.29
CA LEU A 90 12.59 4.40 -2.54
C LEU A 90 13.04 4.98 -1.20
N ASN A 91 14.33 4.79 -0.87
CA ASN A 91 14.93 5.34 0.33
C ASN A 91 16.07 6.29 -0.09
N GLY A 92 16.18 7.45 0.53
CA GLY A 92 17.30 8.36 0.30
C GLY A 92 18.66 7.74 0.58
N ASP A 93 18.68 6.77 1.49
CA ASP A 93 19.88 6.04 1.82
C ASP A 93 20.20 4.94 0.81
N MET A 94 19.22 4.19 0.34
CA MET A 94 19.49 2.95 -0.41
C MET A 94 19.08 3.03 -1.88
N GLY A 95 18.55 4.16 -2.32
CA GLY A 95 17.93 4.31 -3.64
C GLY A 95 16.66 3.49 -3.77
N PHE A 96 16.36 3.12 -5.01
CA PHE A 96 15.28 2.19 -5.31
C PHE A 96 15.62 0.78 -4.82
N ARG A 97 14.61 0.13 -4.25
CA ARG A 97 14.62 -1.28 -3.88
C ARG A 97 13.31 -1.90 -4.26
N TRP A 98 13.38 -3.16 -4.68
CA TRP A 98 12.21 -3.97 -4.90
C TRP A 98 12.42 -5.36 -4.30
N GLU A 99 11.32 -5.97 -3.88
CA GLU A 99 11.29 -7.33 -3.36
C GLU A 99 10.07 -8.04 -3.92
N HIS A 100 10.27 -9.23 -4.47
CA HIS A 100 9.19 -10.12 -4.85
C HIS A 100 9.12 -11.30 -3.90
N CYS A 101 7.91 -11.64 -3.46
CA CYS A 101 7.64 -12.86 -2.71
C CYS A 101 6.55 -13.67 -3.41
N ALA A 102 6.86 -14.93 -3.74
CA ALA A 102 5.90 -15.90 -4.29
C ALA A 102 4.98 -16.50 -3.20
N SER A 103 4.76 -15.78 -2.09
CA SER A 103 3.81 -16.17 -1.06
C SER A 103 3.17 -14.96 -0.40
N TYR A 104 1.85 -15.02 -0.20
CA TYR A 104 1.11 -14.04 0.62
C TYR A 104 1.42 -14.12 2.11
N ARG A 105 2.13 -15.15 2.56
CA ARG A 105 2.60 -15.21 3.94
C ARG A 105 3.72 -14.18 4.08
N PHE A 106 3.38 -13.00 4.59
CA PHE A 106 4.37 -12.10 5.17
C PHE A 106 5.20 -12.92 6.14
N SER A 107 6.45 -13.19 5.78
CA SER A 107 7.40 -13.78 6.72
C SER A 107 7.71 -12.71 7.75
N SER A 108 6.78 -12.57 8.70
CA SER A 108 7.02 -11.87 9.95
C SER A 108 8.26 -12.52 10.52
N SER A 109 9.36 -11.77 10.56
CA SER A 109 10.68 -12.16 11.01
C SER A 109 11.52 -13.06 10.08
N LYS A 110 12.20 -12.44 9.11
CA LYS A 110 13.66 -12.63 9.10
C LYS A 110 14.17 -12.03 10.40
N LYS A 111 14.38 -12.87 11.42
CA LYS A 111 15.26 -12.52 12.54
C LYS A 111 16.62 -12.25 11.92
N VAL A 112 16.88 -10.99 11.58
CA VAL A 112 18.23 -10.50 11.34
C VAL A 112 19.02 -10.96 12.55
N GLY A 113 20.04 -11.79 12.32
CA GLY A 113 20.83 -12.40 13.39
C GLY A 113 21.19 -11.34 14.43
N ALA A 114 21.02 -11.68 15.70
CA ALA A 114 21.32 -10.83 16.84
C ALA A 114 22.70 -10.19 16.68
N GLY A 115 22.75 -8.94 16.20
CA GLY A 115 24.02 -8.28 15.88
C GLY A 115 23.89 -7.12 14.90
N GLN A 116 22.93 -7.14 13.98
CA GLN A 116 22.72 -6.03 13.06
C GLN A 116 21.40 -5.32 13.39
N LYS A 117 21.48 -4.28 14.25
CA LYS A 117 20.42 -3.27 14.37
C LYS A 117 20.36 -2.50 13.05
N THR A 118 19.74 -3.07 12.02
CA THR A 118 19.21 -2.24 10.96
C THR A 118 18.06 -1.47 11.58
N ASN A 119 18.18 -0.14 11.69
CA ASN A 119 17.07 0.75 11.99
C ASN A 119 16.06 0.71 10.83
N SER A 120 15.49 -0.45 10.55
CA SER A 120 14.44 -0.58 9.53
C SER A 120 13.18 -0.03 10.15
N VAL A 121 12.72 1.12 9.64
CA VAL A 121 11.46 1.68 10.09
C VAL A 121 10.33 0.70 9.74
N GLN A 122 9.42 0.50 10.70
CA GLN A 122 8.27 -0.37 10.50
C GLN A 122 7.26 0.35 9.61
N LEU A 123 6.91 -0.27 8.48
CA LEU A 123 5.91 0.26 7.56
C LEU A 123 4.54 -0.39 7.82
N HIS A 124 3.50 0.42 7.83
CA HIS A 124 2.11 0.03 8.03
C HIS A 124 1.31 0.31 6.77
N VAL A 125 0.30 -0.52 6.48
CA VAL A 125 -0.64 -0.23 5.37
C VAL A 125 -1.50 0.98 5.76
N VAL A 126 -1.42 2.04 4.97
CA VAL A 126 -2.10 3.32 5.23
C VAL A 126 -3.24 3.60 4.26
N ASP A 127 -3.21 2.99 3.08
CA ASP A 127 -4.33 2.96 2.14
C ASP A 127 -4.20 1.74 1.21
N SER A 128 -5.29 1.38 0.53
CA SER A 128 -5.31 0.27 -0.42
C SER A 128 -6.35 0.48 -1.52
N SER A 129 -6.13 -0.19 -2.64
CA SER A 129 -7.09 -0.31 -3.74
C SER A 129 -7.10 -1.75 -4.24
N THR A 130 -8.30 -2.25 -4.55
CA THR A 130 -8.52 -3.58 -5.13
C THR A 130 -8.76 -3.52 -6.64
N LYS A 131 -8.47 -2.37 -7.27
CA LYS A 131 -8.55 -2.25 -8.71
C LYS A 131 -7.43 -3.09 -9.34
N GLY A 132 -7.80 -4.00 -10.25
CA GLY A 132 -6.84 -4.75 -11.03
C GLY A 132 -6.28 -3.94 -12.20
N PHE A 133 -5.06 -4.28 -12.63
CA PHE A 133 -4.36 -3.66 -13.74
C PHE A 133 -3.31 -4.61 -14.33
N GLU A 134 -2.95 -4.39 -15.60
CA GLU A 134 -2.01 -5.26 -16.32
C GLU A 134 -0.55 -4.90 -16.04
N ILE A 135 0.36 -5.82 -16.36
CA ILE A 135 1.81 -5.59 -16.21
C ILE A 135 2.29 -4.47 -17.12
N ASP A 136 1.76 -4.39 -18.35
CA ASP A 136 2.12 -3.36 -19.31
C ASP A 136 1.75 -1.95 -18.83
N ASP A 137 0.54 -1.79 -18.31
CA ASP A 137 0.10 -0.52 -17.69
C ASP A 137 1.07 -0.10 -16.57
N PHE A 138 1.47 -1.07 -15.74
CA PHE A 138 2.41 -0.82 -14.65
C PHE A 138 3.80 -0.44 -15.15
N ARG A 139 4.31 -1.10 -16.21
CA ARG A 139 5.60 -0.77 -16.83
C ARG A 139 5.58 0.62 -17.45
N GLU A 140 4.49 1.01 -18.10
CA GLU A 140 4.30 2.38 -18.62
C GLU A 140 4.34 3.42 -17.48
N LEU A 141 3.70 3.13 -16.35
CA LEU A 141 3.75 4.01 -15.17
C LEU A 141 5.15 4.14 -14.57
N LEU A 142 5.91 3.04 -14.53
CA LEU A 142 7.33 3.07 -14.12
C LEU A 142 8.16 3.89 -15.10
N GLU A 143 7.95 3.73 -16.39
CA GLU A 143 8.64 4.49 -17.44
C GLU A 143 8.32 5.99 -17.35
N GLY A 144 7.09 6.34 -16.99
CA GLY A 144 6.70 7.72 -16.67
C GLY A 144 7.49 8.34 -15.51
N GLN A 145 8.17 7.54 -14.69
CA GLN A 145 9.06 8.05 -13.63
C GLN A 145 10.48 8.37 -14.13
N ARG A 146 10.87 7.98 -15.36
CA ARG A 146 12.27 8.06 -15.84
C ARG A 146 12.90 9.44 -15.68
N THR A 147 12.14 10.49 -15.96
CA THR A 147 12.61 11.89 -15.93
C THR A 147 12.60 12.51 -14.52
N ASN A 148 11.98 11.84 -13.55
CA ASN A 148 11.89 12.35 -12.19
C ASN A 148 13.23 12.28 -11.47
N VAL A 149 13.47 13.25 -10.62
CA VAL A 149 14.61 13.27 -9.70
C VAL A 149 14.05 13.37 -8.30
N TYR A 150 14.29 12.31 -7.51
CA TYR A 150 13.84 12.21 -6.14
C TYR A 150 14.96 12.64 -5.18
N GLY A 151 14.62 13.27 -4.07
CA GLY A 151 15.59 13.74 -3.09
C GLY A 151 14.95 14.01 -1.73
N PRO A 152 15.74 14.53 -0.76
CA PRO A 152 15.21 14.89 0.55
C PRO A 152 14.15 15.99 0.44
N ALA A 153 13.16 15.95 1.34
CA ALA A 153 12.12 16.95 1.41
C ALA A 153 12.69 18.37 1.62
N GLY A 154 12.10 19.37 0.94
CA GLY A 154 12.54 20.76 0.99
C GLY A 154 13.66 21.13 0.00
N GLY A 155 14.15 20.19 -0.81
CA GLY A 155 15.05 20.46 -1.94
C GLY A 155 14.33 20.89 -3.23
N SER A 156 15.09 21.09 -4.31
CA SER A 156 14.55 21.33 -5.67
C SER A 156 14.08 20.04 -6.37
N SER A 157 14.18 18.90 -5.68
CA SER A 157 13.79 17.57 -6.15
C SER A 157 12.42 17.17 -5.61
N THR A 158 11.77 16.24 -6.29
CA THR A 158 10.59 15.55 -5.77
C THR A 158 10.96 14.80 -4.48
N PRO A 159 10.17 14.85 -3.40
CA PRO A 159 10.46 14.07 -2.19
C PRO A 159 10.52 12.56 -2.45
N PHE A 160 11.24 11.79 -1.65
CA PHE A 160 11.32 10.33 -1.84
C PHE A 160 9.96 9.66 -1.66
N GLU A 161 9.19 10.14 -0.69
CA GLU A 161 7.87 9.64 -0.33
C GLU A 161 6.84 9.78 -1.46
N ASP A 162 7.03 10.76 -2.35
CA ASP A 162 6.17 11.03 -3.51
C ASP A 162 6.20 9.90 -4.54
N PHE A 163 7.29 9.11 -4.61
CA PHE A 163 7.40 8.01 -5.56
C PHE A 163 6.27 7.00 -5.37
N ALA A 164 6.11 6.47 -4.15
CA ALA A 164 5.07 5.47 -3.86
C ALA A 164 3.66 6.09 -3.91
N LYS A 165 3.50 7.34 -3.45
CA LYS A 165 2.22 8.06 -3.48
C LYS A 165 1.70 8.24 -4.91
N ARG A 166 2.54 8.73 -5.82
CA ARG A 166 2.17 8.97 -7.22
C ARG A 166 1.81 7.69 -7.95
N LEU A 167 2.61 6.63 -7.76
CA LEU A 167 2.29 5.33 -8.34
C LEU A 167 0.99 4.75 -7.76
N PHE A 168 0.77 4.84 -6.44
CA PHE A 168 -0.47 4.39 -5.82
C PHE A 168 -1.70 5.08 -6.42
N GLU A 169 -1.66 6.40 -6.55
CA GLU A 169 -2.75 7.19 -7.14
C GLU A 169 -3.01 6.80 -8.60
N ALA A 170 -1.95 6.65 -9.41
CA ALA A 170 -2.06 6.25 -10.80
C ALA A 170 -2.67 4.84 -10.98
N LEU A 171 -2.40 3.93 -10.04
CA LEU A 171 -2.91 2.55 -10.02
C LEU A 171 -4.34 2.44 -9.48
N GLY A 172 -5.05 3.56 -9.32
CA GLY A 172 -6.42 3.57 -8.82
C GLY A 172 -6.53 3.60 -7.30
N GLY A 173 -5.44 3.94 -6.61
CA GLY A 173 -5.47 4.40 -5.23
C GLY A 173 -6.16 5.76 -5.09
N ARG A 174 -6.66 6.06 -3.89
CA ARG A 174 -7.18 7.39 -3.59
C ARG A 174 -6.04 8.39 -3.49
N LYS A 175 -6.36 9.67 -3.66
CA LYS A 175 -5.40 10.75 -3.43
C LYS A 175 -4.84 10.66 -2.01
N CYS A 176 -3.53 10.51 -1.92
CA CYS A 176 -2.78 10.27 -0.69
C CYS A 176 -2.89 11.45 0.28
N GLU A 177 -2.91 12.66 -0.28
CA GLU A 177 -2.95 13.91 0.47
C GLU A 177 -4.08 14.82 -0.03
N GLY A 178 -4.76 15.47 0.92
CA GLY A 178 -5.80 16.45 0.63
C GLY A 178 -7.05 16.27 1.47
N LYS A 179 -7.94 17.26 1.36
CA LYS A 179 -9.23 17.27 2.06
C LYS A 179 -10.19 16.29 1.41
N ARG A 180 -10.82 15.44 2.22
CA ARG A 180 -11.92 14.57 1.81
C ARG A 180 -13.16 14.87 2.65
N PRO A 181 -14.36 14.87 2.06
CA PRO A 181 -15.59 14.96 2.84
C PRO A 181 -15.67 13.75 3.78
N MET A 182 -16.02 13.99 5.03
CA MET A 182 -16.29 12.94 6.01
C MET A 182 -17.80 12.78 6.13
N ASP A 183 -18.26 11.53 6.08
CA ASP A 183 -19.64 11.22 6.46
C ASP A 183 -19.76 11.33 8.00
N PRO A 184 -20.59 12.23 8.54
CA PRO A 184 -20.76 12.41 9.97
C PRO A 184 -21.23 11.13 10.69
N LEU A 185 -21.74 10.13 9.97
CA LEU A 185 -22.13 8.83 10.54
C LEU A 185 -20.95 7.86 10.76
N GLN A 186 -19.76 8.13 10.21
CA GLN A 186 -18.57 7.29 10.41
C GLN A 186 -17.70 7.73 11.59
N GLY A 187 -17.98 8.86 12.22
CA GLY A 187 -17.16 9.46 13.28
C GLY A 187 -17.74 9.30 14.69
N GLY A 188 -17.59 8.13 15.31
CA GLY A 188 -17.78 7.97 16.75
C GLY A 188 -16.45 7.75 17.48
N PRO A 189 -15.99 8.66 18.36
CA PRO A 189 -14.84 8.41 19.21
C PRO A 189 -15.30 7.62 20.44
N GLY A 190 -15.01 6.31 20.52
CA GLY A 190 -15.35 5.54 21.72
C GLY A 190 -15.21 4.03 21.61
N ARG A 191 -13.98 3.51 21.64
CA ARG A 191 -13.74 2.12 22.11
C ARG A 191 -12.44 2.03 22.91
N GLN A 192 -12.43 2.70 24.06
CA GLN A 192 -11.65 2.30 25.23
C GLN A 192 -12.60 2.03 26.39
N GLY A 193 -12.48 0.86 27.02
CA GLY A 193 -12.89 0.61 28.41
C GLY A 193 -14.38 0.37 28.70
N GLY A 194 -14.78 -0.90 28.80
CA GLY A 194 -16.07 -1.30 29.36
C GLY A 194 -16.09 -2.76 29.79
N LYS A 195 -15.54 -3.05 30.96
CA LYS A 195 -15.73 -4.32 31.68
C LYS A 195 -17.19 -4.44 32.13
N GLY A 196 -17.81 -5.59 31.84
CA GLY A 196 -18.79 -6.28 32.68
C GLY A 196 -20.19 -5.68 32.84
N ALA A 197 -21.23 -6.44 32.48
CA ALA A 197 -22.21 -6.98 33.43
C ALA A 197 -23.27 -7.84 32.73
N HIS A 198 -23.71 -8.85 33.46
CA HIS A 198 -24.75 -9.82 33.15
C HIS A 198 -26.12 -9.21 32.80
N GLY A 199 -26.84 -9.86 31.89
CA GLY A 199 -28.29 -9.77 31.76
C GLY A 199 -28.85 -11.09 31.22
N LYS A 200 -29.29 -11.97 32.13
CA LYS A 200 -30.07 -13.18 31.84
C LYS A 200 -31.54 -12.80 31.56
N GLY A 201 -32.22 -13.62 30.75
CA GLY A 201 -33.68 -13.74 30.70
C GLY A 201 -34.28 -13.13 29.43
N GLY A 202 -35.17 -13.80 28.70
CA GLY A 202 -35.89 -15.04 28.95
C GLY A 202 -36.66 -15.49 27.72
N SER A 203 -37.09 -16.74 27.80
CA SER A 203 -37.80 -17.54 26.80
C SER A 203 -39.12 -16.94 26.32
N GLY A 204 -39.44 -17.16 25.05
CA GLY A 204 -40.79 -17.01 24.48
C GLY A 204 -40.92 -17.85 23.22
N ALA A 205 -41.85 -18.78 23.22
CA ALA A 205 -41.94 -19.95 22.36
C ALA A 205 -42.95 -19.81 21.21
N LYS A 206 -42.84 -20.73 20.22
CA LYS A 206 -43.88 -21.23 19.27
C LYS A 206 -44.38 -20.19 18.24
N SER A 207 -44.64 -20.51 16.98
CA SER A 207 -45.28 -21.68 16.36
C SER A 207 -45.00 -21.67 14.84
N VAL A 208 -44.70 -22.82 14.22
CA VAL A 208 -45.57 -23.62 13.32
C VAL A 208 -46.05 -22.88 12.06
N GLY A 209 -45.57 -23.32 10.90
CA GLY A 209 -46.15 -23.02 9.59
C GLY A 209 -45.61 -23.98 8.52
N LYS A 210 -46.38 -25.02 8.22
CA LYS A 210 -46.17 -26.02 7.15
C LYS A 210 -46.50 -25.44 5.76
N GLY A 211 -45.90 -26.03 4.73
CA GLY A 211 -46.37 -26.03 3.32
C GLY A 211 -45.20 -25.93 2.34
N SER A 212 -44.64 -27.00 1.73
CA SER A 212 -45.14 -27.80 0.59
C SER A 212 -45.93 -26.95 -0.43
N SER A 213 -45.63 -26.85 -1.73
CA SER A 213 -45.34 -27.90 -2.74
C SER A 213 -44.85 -27.21 -4.04
N SER A 214 -43.88 -27.78 -4.78
CA SER A 214 -44.02 -28.47 -6.08
C SER A 214 -44.25 -27.61 -7.35
N GLU A 215 -43.33 -27.79 -8.32
CA GLU A 215 -43.50 -27.92 -9.78
C GLU A 215 -44.52 -27.05 -10.54
N SER A 216 -44.10 -26.43 -11.64
CA SER A 216 -44.31 -26.99 -13.00
C SER A 216 -44.06 -25.95 -14.11
N SER A 217 -43.74 -26.51 -15.27
CA SER A 217 -43.28 -25.92 -16.51
C SER A 217 -44.36 -25.20 -17.34
N GLY A 218 -43.90 -24.40 -18.32
CA GLY A 218 -44.66 -23.94 -19.50
C GLY A 218 -44.85 -22.42 -19.51
N ARG A 219 -44.50 -21.67 -20.56
CA ARG A 219 -44.24 -21.95 -21.98
C ARG A 219 -43.06 -21.10 -22.46
#